data_AF-A0A965IL31-F1
#
_entry.id   AF-A0A965IL31-F1
#
_cell.length_a   1.000
_cell.length_b   1.000
_cell.length_c   1.000
_cell.angle_alpha   90.00
_cell.angle_beta   90.00
_cell.angle_gamma   90.00
#
_symmetry.space_group_name_H-M   'P 1'
#
loop_
_entity.id
_entity.type
_entity.pdbx_description
1 polymer ?
#
loop_
_entity_poly.entity_id
_entity_poly.type
_entity_poly.pdbx_seq_one_letter_code
_entity_poly.pdbx_strand_id
1 'polypeptide(L)'
;MKVVKFAAAIAALALAATAFAACGGNSGSSSVSDTQKWADSVCTAGSELKTAATDLADAVKSPSISDIAGYKAKVAQKYSALETAVAAVDQQWSAASTINNDTTGAMQTLRKDEQALYTAWALVQTASTKVSKATSIGGAIGATTELAGAMTQTVAAASLLVQGYKDFTSSKNDQLKQAFSNASSCKALFGKK
;
A
#
# COMPACT_ATOMS: atom_id res chain seq x y z
N MET A 1 17.82 -21.78 22.47
CA MET A 1 17.20 -20.79 21.55
C MET A 1 16.52 -21.54 20.42
N LYS A 2 15.19 -21.65 20.43
CA LYS A 2 14.42 -22.33 19.37
C LYS A 2 13.76 -21.25 18.52
N VAL A 3 14.16 -21.17 17.25
CA VAL A 3 13.57 -20.30 16.24
C VAL A 3 12.19 -20.86 15.90
N VAL A 4 11.13 -20.18 16.31
CA VAL A 4 9.76 -20.53 15.90
C VAL A 4 9.54 -19.91 14.52
N LYS A 5 9.60 -20.75 13.49
CA LYS A 5 9.19 -20.40 12.13
C LYS A 5 7.67 -20.33 12.12
N PHE A 6 7.10 -19.14 12.06
CA PHE A 6 5.68 -18.98 11.70
C PHE A 6 5.57 -19.05 10.18
N ALA A 7 5.34 -20.25 9.67
CA ALA A 7 4.78 -20.45 8.35
C ALA A 7 3.30 -20.07 8.42
N ALA A 8 2.96 -18.87 7.94
CA ALA A 8 1.58 -18.55 7.59
C ALA A 8 1.34 -19.09 6.18
N ALA A 9 0.47 -20.09 6.07
CA ALA A 9 -0.07 -20.55 4.81
C ALA A 9 -0.87 -19.39 4.19
N ILE A 10 -0.34 -18.78 3.14
CA ILE A 10 -1.09 -17.87 2.28
C ILE A 10 -1.95 -18.79 1.40
N ALA A 11 -3.20 -18.99 1.82
CA ALA A 11 -4.22 -19.56 0.97
C ALA A 11 -4.37 -18.67 -0.27
N ALA A 12 -4.29 -19.29 -1.44
CA ALA A 12 -4.29 -18.65 -2.74
C ALA A 12 -5.50 -17.72 -2.94
N LEU A 13 -5.25 -16.41 -2.92
CA LEU A 13 -6.06 -15.47 -3.69
C LEU A 13 -5.53 -15.50 -5.12
N ALA A 14 -6.18 -16.31 -5.96
CA ALA A 14 -6.09 -16.18 -7.40
C ALA A 14 -6.72 -14.84 -7.81
N LEU A 15 -5.98 -13.73 -7.69
CA LEU A 15 -6.26 -12.58 -8.53
C LEU A 15 -5.80 -12.97 -9.93
N ALA A 16 -6.77 -13.05 -10.83
CA ALA A 16 -6.58 -13.36 -12.23
C ALA A 16 -5.41 -12.55 -12.79
N ALA A 17 -4.31 -13.25 -13.06
CA ALA A 17 -3.29 -12.78 -13.99
C ALA A 17 -3.98 -12.65 -15.35
N THR A 18 -4.43 -11.45 -15.70
CA THR A 18 -4.76 -11.14 -17.08
C THR A 18 -3.47 -11.23 -17.88
N ALA A 19 -3.33 -12.41 -18.49
CA ALA A 19 -2.38 -12.82 -19.50
C ALA A 19 -1.65 -11.67 -20.20
N PHE A 20 -0.36 -11.49 -19.88
CA PHE A 20 0.60 -11.08 -20.90
C PHE A 20 0.92 -12.30 -21.76
N ALA A 21 -0.03 -12.63 -22.65
CA ALA A 21 0.24 -13.48 -23.80
C ALA A 21 0.64 -12.56 -24.96
N ALA A 22 1.87 -12.75 -25.44
CA ALA A 22 2.35 -12.15 -26.68
C ALA A 22 1.46 -12.56 -27.87
N CYS A 23 1.10 -11.62 -28.74
CA CYS A 23 0.81 -11.92 -30.14
C CYS A 23 1.06 -10.68 -31.01
N GLY A 24 1.79 -10.89 -32.11
CA GLY A 24 2.09 -9.86 -33.10
C GLY A 24 0.89 -9.49 -33.96
N GLY A 25 1.07 -8.43 -34.77
CA GLY A 25 0.11 -8.05 -35.81
C GLY A 25 -0.22 -6.56 -35.78
N ASN A 26 0.42 -5.83 -36.67
CA ASN A 26 0.17 -4.45 -37.09
C ASN A 26 -1.31 -4.01 -37.06
N SER A 27 -1.63 -2.84 -36.46
CA SER A 27 -2.61 -1.82 -36.94
C SER A 27 -2.98 -0.78 -35.86
N GLY A 28 -2.41 0.43 -35.95
CA GLY A 28 -3.10 1.71 -35.73
C GLY A 28 -3.98 1.95 -34.49
N SER A 29 -3.79 1.27 -33.37
CA SER A 29 -4.44 1.58 -32.09
C SER A 29 -3.37 2.04 -31.12
N SER A 30 -3.54 3.22 -30.51
CA SER A 30 -2.61 3.76 -29.51
C SER A 30 -2.61 2.85 -28.26
N SER A 31 -1.88 1.73 -28.32
CA SER A 31 -1.77 0.79 -27.21
C SER A 31 -1.08 1.50 -26.05
N VAL A 32 -1.75 1.55 -24.90
CA VAL A 32 -1.19 2.06 -23.65
C VAL A 32 0.15 1.37 -23.39
N SER A 33 1.23 2.14 -23.23
CA SER A 33 2.56 1.59 -22.99
C SER A 33 2.61 0.84 -21.66
N ASP A 34 3.48 -0.17 -21.54
CA ASP A 34 3.62 -0.92 -20.29
C ASP A 34 4.05 -0.02 -19.12
N THR A 35 4.84 1.03 -19.40
CA THR A 35 5.16 2.08 -18.41
C THR A 35 3.92 2.84 -17.95
N GLN A 36 2.97 3.14 -18.84
CA GLN A 36 1.72 3.77 -18.46
C GLN A 36 0.79 2.81 -17.70
N LYS A 37 0.74 1.52 -18.06
CA LYS A 37 -0.01 0.51 -17.28
C LYS A 37 0.56 0.39 -15.87
N TRP A 38 1.89 0.33 -15.74
CA TRP A 38 2.56 0.30 -14.44
C TRP A 38 2.27 1.56 -13.63
N ALA A 39 2.36 2.75 -14.24
CA ALA A 39 2.01 4.02 -13.60
C ALA A 39 0.56 4.00 -13.08
N ASP A 40 -0.38 3.48 -13.87
CA ASP A 40 -1.78 3.33 -13.47
C ASP A 40 -1.94 2.37 -12.27
N SER A 41 -1.23 1.24 -12.30
CA SER A 41 -1.24 0.25 -11.22
C SER A 41 -0.62 0.78 -9.92
N VAL A 42 0.52 1.49 -9.94
CA VAL A 42 1.09 2.09 -8.71
C VAL A 42 0.19 3.16 -8.12
N CYS A 43 -0.46 3.97 -8.95
CA CYS A 43 -1.41 4.96 -8.47
C CYS A 43 -2.69 4.32 -7.90
N THR A 44 -3.16 3.21 -8.47
CA THR A 44 -4.26 2.41 -7.91
C THR A 44 -3.87 1.86 -6.53
N ALA A 45 -2.74 1.18 -6.43
CA ALA A 45 -2.24 0.62 -5.17
C ALA A 45 -2.01 1.71 -4.11
N GLY A 46 -1.46 2.86 -4.51
CA GLY A 46 -1.28 4.02 -3.62
C GLY A 46 -2.61 4.60 -3.10
N SER A 47 -3.64 4.65 -3.95
CA SER A 47 -4.98 5.07 -3.55
C SER A 47 -5.62 4.11 -2.55
N GLU A 48 -5.50 2.81 -2.80
CA GLU A 48 -6.01 1.75 -1.93
C GLU A 48 -5.27 1.75 -0.58
N LEU A 49 -3.94 1.87 -0.59
CA LEU A 49 -3.12 1.99 0.61
C LEU A 49 -3.56 3.18 1.46
N LYS A 50 -3.69 4.36 0.85
CA LYS A 50 -4.12 5.57 1.57
C LYS A 50 -5.49 5.37 2.20
N THR A 51 -6.44 4.81 1.45
CA THR A 51 -7.80 4.54 1.93
C THR A 51 -7.79 3.55 3.09
N ALA A 52 -7.11 2.40 2.95
CA ALA A 52 -7.04 1.38 3.98
C ALA A 52 -6.32 1.88 5.25
N ALA A 53 -5.27 2.68 5.09
CA ALA A 53 -4.55 3.27 6.21
C ALA A 53 -5.43 4.27 6.98
N THR A 54 -6.18 5.12 6.29
CA THR A 54 -7.14 6.04 6.92
C THR A 54 -8.28 5.28 7.60
N ASP A 55 -8.87 4.29 6.93
CA ASP A 55 -9.97 3.48 7.47
C ASP A 55 -9.59 2.76 8.77
N LEU A 56 -8.38 2.18 8.83
CA LEU A 56 -7.89 1.55 10.05
C LEU A 56 -7.59 2.59 11.13
N ALA A 57 -6.96 3.72 10.78
CA ALA A 57 -6.72 4.80 11.74
C ALA A 57 -8.03 5.29 12.37
N ASP A 58 -9.09 5.45 11.58
CA ASP A 58 -10.41 5.90 12.05
C ASP A 58 -11.12 4.83 12.89
N ALA A 59 -10.98 3.54 12.51
CA ALA A 59 -11.49 2.43 13.32
C ALA A 59 -10.85 2.38 14.71
N VAL A 60 -9.57 2.71 14.82
CA VAL A 60 -8.79 2.71 16.06
C VAL A 60 -9.07 3.97 16.91
N LYS A 61 -9.40 5.10 16.27
CA LYS A 61 -9.78 6.36 16.95
C LYS A 61 -11.20 6.39 17.52
N SER A 62 -12.09 5.51 17.06
CA SER A 62 -13.49 5.43 17.54
C SER A 62 -13.77 4.20 18.42
N PRO A 63 -13.08 4.01 19.56
CA PRO A 63 -13.38 2.89 20.43
C PRO A 63 -14.70 3.12 21.18
N SER A 64 -15.71 2.33 20.84
CA SER A 64 -16.66 1.87 21.85
C SER A 64 -16.11 0.57 22.43
N ILE A 65 -15.11 0.68 23.33
CA ILE A 65 -14.43 -0.48 23.96
C ILE A 65 -15.34 -1.21 24.98
N SER A 66 -16.58 -0.77 25.16
CA SER A 66 -17.58 -1.50 25.97
C SER A 66 -17.82 -2.94 25.50
N ASP A 67 -17.49 -3.23 24.23
CA ASP A 67 -17.38 -4.60 23.70
C ASP A 67 -16.00 -4.83 23.06
N ILE A 68 -15.10 -5.48 23.81
CA ILE A 68 -13.75 -5.83 23.35
C ILE A 68 -13.80 -6.77 22.13
N ALA A 69 -14.76 -7.70 22.09
CA ALA A 69 -14.83 -8.69 21.01
C ALA A 69 -15.22 -8.02 19.68
N GLY A 70 -16.26 -7.18 19.69
CA GLY A 70 -16.68 -6.37 18.55
C GLY A 70 -15.58 -5.40 18.07
N TYR A 71 -14.89 -4.74 19.01
CA TYR A 71 -13.77 -3.86 18.67
C TYR A 71 -12.62 -4.61 17.97
N LYS A 72 -12.22 -5.78 18.51
CA LYS A 72 -11.19 -6.63 17.89
C LYS A 72 -11.56 -7.05 16.47
N ALA A 73 -12.81 -7.46 16.24
CA ALA A 73 -13.27 -7.87 14.92
C ALA A 73 -13.18 -6.72 13.91
N LYS A 74 -13.61 -5.51 14.30
CA LYS A 74 -13.52 -4.31 13.44
C LYS A 74 -12.08 -3.96 13.09
N VAL A 75 -11.18 -3.95 14.08
CA VAL A 75 -9.75 -3.68 13.85
C VAL A 75 -9.13 -4.76 12.96
N ALA A 76 -9.42 -6.04 13.19
CA ALA A 76 -8.91 -7.14 12.39
C ALA A 76 -9.34 -7.04 10.92
N GLN A 77 -10.61 -6.69 10.66
CA GLN A 77 -11.12 -6.50 9.30
C GLN A 77 -10.37 -5.38 8.57
N LYS A 78 -10.21 -4.20 9.21
CA LYS A 78 -9.52 -3.05 8.61
C LYS A 78 -8.02 -3.29 8.45
N TYR A 79 -7.42 -4.02 9.39
CA TYR A 79 -6.03 -4.46 9.30
C TYR A 79 -5.78 -5.38 8.09
N SER A 80 -6.65 -6.37 7.85
CA SER A 80 -6.54 -7.26 6.68
C SER A 80 -6.65 -6.52 5.34
N ALA A 81 -7.51 -5.49 5.27
CA ALA A 81 -7.59 -4.62 4.10
C ALA A 81 -6.29 -3.83 3.88
N LEU A 82 -5.69 -3.29 4.95
CA LEU A 82 -4.40 -2.60 4.88
C LEU A 82 -3.26 -3.55 4.47
N GLU A 83 -3.23 -4.77 5.01
CA GLU A 83 -2.25 -5.79 4.63
C GLU A 83 -2.29 -6.09 3.14
N THR A 84 -3.50 -6.23 2.58
CA THR A 84 -3.71 -6.44 1.14
C THR A 84 -3.19 -5.26 0.33
N ALA A 85 -3.47 -4.03 0.77
CA ALA A 85 -3.01 -2.83 0.07
C ALA A 85 -1.49 -2.63 0.12
N VAL A 86 -0.84 -2.96 1.24
CA VAL A 86 0.63 -2.95 1.36
C VAL A 86 1.25 -3.99 0.43
N ALA A 87 0.69 -5.19 0.35
CA ALA A 87 1.15 -6.23 -0.58
C ALA A 87 0.98 -5.81 -2.06
N ALA A 88 -0.10 -5.10 -2.40
CA ALA A 88 -0.28 -4.56 -3.74
C ALA A 88 0.81 -3.55 -4.11
N VAL A 89 1.22 -2.68 -3.18
CA VAL A 89 2.33 -1.73 -3.38
C VAL A 89 3.66 -2.48 -3.60
N ASP A 90 3.96 -3.49 -2.79
CA ASP A 90 5.18 -4.32 -2.91
C ASP A 90 5.25 -5.03 -4.28
N GLN A 91 4.11 -5.55 -4.74
CA GLN A 91 4.01 -6.19 -6.05
C GLN A 91 4.32 -5.21 -7.20
N GLN A 92 3.82 -3.98 -7.13
CA GLN A 92 4.12 -2.97 -8.16
C GLN A 92 5.58 -2.54 -8.17
N TRP A 93 6.23 -2.53 -7.00
CA TRP A 93 7.64 -2.19 -6.89
C TRP A 93 8.55 -3.28 -7.45
N SER A 94 8.22 -4.54 -7.16
CA SER A 94 8.91 -5.69 -7.76
C SER A 94 8.84 -5.65 -9.29
N ALA A 95 7.69 -5.25 -9.84
CA ALA A 95 7.50 -5.06 -11.29
C ALA A 95 8.24 -3.83 -11.86
N ALA A 96 8.49 -2.79 -11.05
CA ALA A 96 9.13 -1.55 -11.51
C ALA A 96 10.53 -1.79 -12.10
N SER A 97 11.28 -2.74 -11.52
CA SER A 97 12.62 -3.13 -11.99
C SER A 97 12.65 -3.70 -13.41
N THR A 98 11.51 -4.21 -13.89
CA THR A 98 11.37 -4.82 -15.22
C THR A 98 10.82 -3.83 -16.25
N ILE A 99 10.12 -2.77 -15.80
CA ILE A 99 9.35 -1.87 -16.66
C ILE A 99 10.04 -0.50 -16.82
N ASN A 100 10.95 -0.14 -15.91
CA ASN A 100 11.60 1.16 -15.87
C ASN A 100 13.11 1.02 -15.65
N ASN A 101 13.90 1.56 -16.58
CA ASN A 101 15.37 1.62 -16.47
C ASN A 101 15.86 2.91 -15.78
N ASP A 102 14.96 3.73 -15.25
CA ASP A 102 15.32 4.96 -14.57
C ASP A 102 15.95 4.67 -13.19
N THR A 103 17.26 4.89 -13.10
CA THR A 103 18.03 4.82 -11.85
C THR A 103 18.23 6.20 -11.19
N THR A 104 17.51 7.23 -11.65
CA THR A 104 17.62 8.59 -11.12
C THR A 104 17.26 8.69 -9.64
N GLY A 105 17.62 9.83 -9.03
CA GLY A 105 17.30 10.14 -7.65
C GLY A 105 15.81 10.05 -7.32
N ALA A 106 14.89 10.23 -8.27
CA ALA A 106 13.45 10.12 -8.03
C ALA A 106 13.03 8.69 -7.62
N MET A 107 13.53 7.67 -8.32
CA MET A 107 13.31 6.26 -7.95
C MET A 107 14.00 5.91 -6.62
N GLN A 108 15.16 6.50 -6.32
CA GLN A 108 15.83 6.29 -5.03
C GLN A 108 15.06 6.93 -3.87
N THR A 109 14.48 8.12 -4.05
CA THR A 109 13.62 8.76 -3.05
C THR A 109 12.37 7.92 -2.79
N LEU A 110 11.68 7.49 -3.85
CA LEU A 110 10.53 6.59 -3.71
C LEU A 110 10.87 5.28 -3.00
N ARG A 111 12.04 4.72 -3.25
CA ARG A 111 12.50 3.52 -2.53
C ARG A 111 12.68 3.77 -1.04
N LYS A 112 13.15 4.97 -0.66
CA LYS A 112 13.25 5.36 0.75
C LYS A 112 11.86 5.55 1.38
N ASP A 113 10.93 6.16 0.65
CA ASP A 113 9.55 6.33 1.12
C ASP A 113 8.83 4.99 1.29
N GLU A 114 9.08 4.04 0.40
CA GLU A 114 8.61 2.65 0.50
C GLU A 114 9.21 1.93 1.73
N GLN A 115 10.52 2.07 1.97
CA GLN A 115 11.14 1.52 3.18
C GLN A 115 10.57 2.15 4.47
N ALA A 116 10.26 3.44 4.44
CA ALA A 116 9.59 4.11 5.55
C ALA A 116 8.18 3.54 5.77
N LEU A 117 7.45 3.25 4.69
CA LEU A 117 6.17 2.56 4.75
C LEU A 117 6.30 1.17 5.39
N TYR A 118 7.24 0.33 4.95
CA TYR A 118 7.43 -1.00 5.55
C TYR A 118 7.83 -0.96 7.02
N THR A 119 8.66 0.02 7.40
CA THR A 119 9.03 0.24 8.79
C THR A 119 7.80 0.59 9.63
N ALA A 120 6.97 1.52 9.16
CA ALA A 120 5.72 1.88 9.82
C ALA A 120 4.73 0.71 9.86
N TRP A 121 4.64 -0.05 8.77
CA TRP A 121 3.80 -1.24 8.66
C TRP A 121 4.18 -2.32 9.69
N ALA A 122 5.47 -2.60 9.88
CA ALA A 122 5.92 -3.56 10.90
C ALA A 122 5.47 -3.19 12.33
N LEU A 123 5.40 -1.88 12.63
CA LEU A 123 4.84 -1.38 13.90
C LEU A 123 3.34 -1.67 13.99
N VAL A 124 2.60 -1.47 12.90
CA VAL A 124 1.16 -1.80 12.82
C VAL A 124 0.92 -3.30 12.99
N GLN A 125 1.71 -4.18 12.37
CA GLN A 125 1.61 -5.63 12.55
C GLN A 125 1.80 -6.05 14.02
N THR A 126 2.81 -5.44 14.67
CA THR A 126 3.12 -5.69 16.09
C THR A 126 1.97 -5.22 16.97
N ALA A 127 1.49 -4.00 16.77
CA ALA A 127 0.41 -3.42 17.57
C ALA A 127 -0.94 -4.14 17.34
N SER A 128 -1.26 -4.50 16.10
CA SER A 128 -2.46 -5.29 15.76
C SER A 128 -2.45 -6.66 16.46
N THR A 129 -1.28 -7.31 16.53
CA THR A 129 -1.11 -8.56 17.30
C THR A 129 -1.36 -8.37 18.80
N LYS A 130 -0.97 -7.21 19.36
CA LYS A 130 -1.29 -6.89 20.77
C LYS A 130 -2.79 -6.67 20.97
N VAL A 131 -3.46 -5.97 20.04
CA VAL A 131 -4.92 -5.76 20.10
C VAL A 131 -5.66 -7.09 20.05
N SER A 132 -5.29 -8.00 19.15
CA SER A 132 -5.95 -9.30 19.02
C SER A 132 -5.77 -10.19 20.27
N LYS A 133 -4.60 -10.13 20.92
CA LYS A 133 -4.28 -10.88 22.14
C LYS A 133 -4.76 -10.24 23.44
N ALA A 134 -5.25 -9.00 23.42
CA ALA A 134 -5.69 -8.32 24.64
C ALA A 134 -6.86 -9.06 25.32
N THR A 135 -6.73 -9.47 26.57
CA THR A 135 -7.78 -10.18 27.33
C THR A 135 -8.56 -9.27 28.28
N SER A 136 -8.15 -8.01 28.43
CA SER A 136 -8.74 -7.02 29.34
C SER A 136 -8.93 -5.68 28.64
N ILE A 137 -9.82 -4.84 29.21
CA ILE A 137 -10.09 -3.48 28.71
C ILE A 137 -8.81 -2.64 28.75
N GLY A 138 -8.08 -2.65 29.87
CA GLY A 138 -6.83 -1.90 30.02
C GLY A 138 -5.75 -2.35 29.02
N GLY A 139 -5.63 -3.66 28.77
CA GLY A 139 -4.72 -4.19 27.76
C GLY A 139 -5.13 -3.79 26.32
N ALA A 140 -6.43 -3.79 26.03
CA ALA A 140 -6.96 -3.38 24.74
C ALA A 140 -6.74 -1.87 24.50
N ILE A 141 -6.92 -1.03 25.51
CA ILE A 141 -6.65 0.41 25.45
C ILE A 141 -5.16 0.66 25.15
N GLY A 142 -4.25 0.04 25.90
CA GLY A 142 -2.80 0.19 25.67
C GLY A 142 -2.39 -0.20 24.25
N ALA A 143 -2.84 -1.38 23.79
CA ALA A 143 -2.55 -1.87 22.44
C ALA A 143 -3.17 -0.98 21.34
N THR A 144 -4.35 -0.42 21.59
CA THR A 144 -5.04 0.54 20.70
C THR A 144 -4.26 1.84 20.56
N THR A 145 -3.73 2.37 21.65
CA THR A 145 -2.89 3.58 21.63
C THR A 145 -1.62 3.36 20.82
N GLU A 146 -0.96 2.21 21.01
CA GLU A 146 0.20 1.84 20.18
C GLU A 146 -0.16 1.72 18.70
N LEU A 147 -1.30 1.07 18.40
CA LEU A 147 -1.79 0.92 17.03
C LEU A 147 -2.11 2.28 16.39
N ALA A 148 -2.74 3.20 17.13
CA ALA A 148 -3.01 4.56 16.65
C ALA A 148 -1.72 5.33 16.33
N GLY A 149 -0.68 5.18 17.17
CA GLY A 149 0.64 5.75 16.94
C GLY A 149 1.32 5.19 15.68
N ALA A 150 1.29 3.87 15.51
CA ALA A 150 1.82 3.20 14.31
C ALA A 150 1.05 3.58 13.03
N MET A 151 -0.27 3.71 13.12
CA MET A 151 -1.12 4.15 12.02
C MET A 151 -0.84 5.59 11.59
N THR A 152 -0.54 6.48 12.54
CA THR A 152 -0.15 7.86 12.22
C THR A 152 1.11 7.89 11.34
N GLN A 153 2.10 7.05 11.66
CA GLN A 153 3.32 6.91 10.85
C GLN A 153 3.02 6.27 9.48
N THR A 154 2.14 5.27 9.43
CA THR A 154 1.76 4.58 8.19
C THR A 154 1.02 5.52 7.24
N VAL A 155 0.09 6.35 7.74
CA VAL A 155 -0.62 7.36 6.94
C VAL A 155 0.35 8.42 6.41
N ALA A 156 1.31 8.85 7.23
CA ALA A 156 2.34 9.79 6.80
C ALA A 156 3.22 9.20 5.69
N ALA A 157 3.71 7.97 5.86
CA ALA A 157 4.52 7.27 4.87
C ALA A 157 3.75 6.99 3.57
N ALA A 158 2.49 6.55 3.65
CA ALA A 158 1.62 6.39 2.48
C ALA A 158 1.40 7.71 1.74
N SER A 159 1.29 8.83 2.46
CA SER A 159 1.16 10.16 1.86
C SER A 159 2.43 10.61 1.15
N LEU A 160 3.62 10.33 1.72
CA LEU A 160 4.91 10.57 1.07
C LEU A 160 5.05 9.74 -0.20
N LEU A 161 4.68 8.46 -0.16
CA LEU A 161 4.73 7.57 -1.31
C LEU A 161 3.83 8.07 -2.45
N VAL A 162 2.58 8.46 -2.13
CA VAL A 162 1.65 9.07 -3.10
C VAL A 162 2.19 10.39 -3.65
N GLN A 163 2.83 11.20 -2.82
CA GLN A 163 3.49 12.43 -3.27
C GLN A 163 4.66 12.11 -4.22
N GLY A 164 5.48 11.10 -3.93
CA GLY A 164 6.54 10.62 -4.82
C GLY A 164 6.00 10.18 -6.19
N TYR A 165 4.85 9.48 -6.23
CA TYR A 165 4.16 9.17 -7.49
C TYR A 165 3.74 10.43 -8.24
N LYS A 166 3.24 11.45 -7.52
CA LYS A 166 2.87 12.73 -8.13
C LYS A 166 4.08 13.46 -8.68
N ASP A 167 5.22 13.41 -8.01
CA ASP A 167 6.44 14.08 -8.44
C ASP A 167 6.94 13.56 -9.80
N PHE A 168 6.63 12.31 -10.17
CA PHE A 168 6.92 11.80 -11.51
C PHE A 168 6.21 12.56 -12.63
N THR A 169 5.06 13.20 -12.38
CA THR A 169 4.39 14.08 -13.37
C THR A 169 5.23 15.32 -13.73
N SER A 170 6.29 15.58 -12.95
CA SER A 170 7.29 16.63 -13.19
C SER A 170 8.71 16.09 -13.43
N SER A 171 8.86 14.78 -13.63
CA SER A 171 10.16 14.13 -13.85
C SER A 171 10.86 14.67 -15.10
N LYS A 172 12.20 14.67 -15.06
CA LYS A 172 13.04 14.90 -16.24
C LYS A 172 13.04 13.72 -17.22
N ASN A 173 12.54 12.57 -16.80
CA ASN A 173 12.32 11.42 -17.66
C ASN A 173 10.96 11.56 -18.35
N ASP A 174 10.95 11.87 -19.64
CA ASP A 174 9.72 12.11 -20.40
C ASP A 174 8.79 10.90 -20.47
N GLN A 175 9.34 9.67 -20.49
CA GLN A 175 8.52 8.46 -20.50
C GLN A 175 7.76 8.29 -19.18
N LEU A 176 8.42 8.48 -18.04
CA LEU A 176 7.77 8.44 -16.73
C LEU A 176 6.79 9.60 -16.56
N LYS A 177 7.22 10.80 -16.95
CA LYS A 177 6.38 11.99 -16.91
C LYS A 177 5.08 11.76 -17.68
N GLN A 178 5.16 11.29 -18.91
CA GLN A 178 3.98 11.00 -19.73
C GLN A 178 3.15 9.85 -19.15
N ALA A 179 3.79 8.77 -18.69
CA ALA A 179 3.09 7.63 -18.09
C ALA A 179 2.24 8.04 -16.87
N PHE A 180 2.82 8.74 -15.91
CA PHE A 180 2.09 9.22 -14.72
C PHE A 180 1.09 10.34 -15.04
N SER A 181 1.39 11.20 -16.03
CA SER A 181 0.46 12.26 -16.46
C SER A 181 -0.74 11.70 -17.23
N ASN A 182 -0.58 10.57 -17.93
CA ASN A 182 -1.62 9.98 -18.77
C ASN A 182 -2.41 8.87 -18.08
N ALA A 183 -1.84 8.22 -17.07
CA ALA A 183 -2.53 7.23 -16.24
C ALA A 183 -3.78 7.81 -15.57
N SER A 184 -4.91 7.14 -15.75
CA SER A 184 -6.21 7.64 -15.28
C SER A 184 -6.31 7.56 -13.76
N SER A 185 -5.77 6.49 -13.18
CA SER A 185 -5.71 6.28 -11.74
C SER A 185 -4.83 7.32 -11.04
N CYS A 186 -3.74 7.74 -11.69
CA CYS A 186 -2.91 8.85 -11.20
C CYS A 186 -3.65 10.19 -11.24
N LYS A 187 -4.39 10.49 -12.33
CA LYS A 187 -5.23 11.70 -12.39
C LYS A 187 -6.29 11.71 -11.28
N ALA A 188 -6.96 10.59 -11.04
CA ALA A 188 -7.95 10.46 -9.97
C ALA A 188 -7.31 10.63 -8.57
N LEU A 189 -6.12 10.08 -8.36
CA LEU A 189 -5.38 10.18 -7.11
C LEU A 189 -4.89 11.61 -6.82
N PHE A 190 -4.39 12.32 -7.83
CA PHE A 190 -3.82 13.67 -7.68
C PHE A 190 -4.85 14.81 -7.82
N GLY A 191 -5.99 14.53 -8.47
CA GLY A 191 -7.01 15.51 -8.82
C GLY A 191 -8.07 15.76 -7.75
N LYS A 192 -8.14 14.96 -6.69
CA LYS A 192 -9.01 15.22 -5.54
C LYS A 192 -8.37 16.29 -4.65
N LYS A 193 -8.83 17.54 -4.77
CA LYS A 193 -8.61 18.62 -3.80
C LYS A 193 -9.65 18.55 -2.71
#